data_AF-W6UX50-F1
#
_entry.id   AF-W6UX50-F1
#
_cell.length_a   1.000
_cell.length_b   1.000
_cell.length_c   1.000
_cell.angle_alpha   90.00
_cell.angle_beta   90.00
_cell.angle_gamma   90.00
#
_symmetry.space_group_name_H-M   'P 1'
#
loop_
_entity.id
_entity.type
_entity.pdbx_description
1 polymer ?
#
loop_
_entity_poly.entity_id
_entity_poly.type
_entity_poly.pdbx_seq_one_letter_code
_entity_poly.pdbx_strand_id
1 'polypeptide(L)'
;MSEPSTNGNESDHYFSDEANIICLSDSYKYPPGTTEVYSYFESRGGKFSETIFFGLQYILKKYLVGSVITERKIREAKELMREHFGRDLMNEDGWRYILEKHDGCLPIRIKAIPEGTVIPVRNVLFTVENTDPNCYWLTNYLETVLVQVWYPLTVATNSLEFKKIIFRYLEATSDDLSPLPMLMHDFGFRGVSSIESASIGGTAHLVCFRGTDTMAALLFAKRYYNCKMAGFSIPATEHSTITVWREAGEKDAYRNLLEKFPTGSVACVSDSYNIWNACEKIWGEDLHDLVVSREGTLVIRPDSGNPEKVVVEVLEILGQKFGYSLNSLGFKVLPPYLRLIQGDGVNLESLEKILENVMAAGWSTVNVSFGSGGALLQRLNRDTQKCAFKCSHAVINGKQVDVCKHPITDPQKHSKKGRLCLQRSASQNGFVTLEEGQGDLEKDLLVTVFENGRLLVDYTLEEIRERAELPAVKAVLSKSYNHVNAVTLTADVLVLGLCFWMLVSNFYRCEPLGVDATDTPTAQSCLVKQTTQDLILDTAVKLTRLRDDGWTKHRMSVPLFMDRTSRNSENLTPFAQALDDHVNADEMD
;
A
#
# COMPACT_ATOMS: atom_id res chain seq x y z
N MET A 1 -18.97 52.48 -0.50
CA MET A 1 -18.32 51.45 -1.35
C MET A 1 -17.60 50.51 -0.41
N SER A 2 -18.17 49.33 -0.22
CA SER A 2 -17.62 48.28 0.64
C SER A 2 -17.67 47.00 -0.19
N GLU A 3 -16.50 46.51 -0.58
CA GLU A 3 -16.32 45.24 -1.28
C GLU A 3 -16.70 44.06 -0.36
N PRO A 4 -17.28 42.98 -0.88
CA PRO A 4 -17.44 41.75 -0.12
C PRO A 4 -16.19 40.87 -0.26
N SER A 5 -15.69 40.43 0.89
CA SER A 5 -14.64 39.43 1.07
C SER A 5 -15.05 38.06 0.52
N THR A 6 -14.30 37.52 -0.44
CA THR A 6 -14.33 36.09 -0.77
C THR A 6 -13.14 35.40 -0.12
N ASN A 7 -13.39 34.67 0.97
CA ASN A 7 -12.49 33.64 1.47
C ASN A 7 -12.51 32.46 0.49
N GLY A 8 -11.55 32.42 -0.42
CA GLY A 8 -11.25 31.27 -1.27
C GLY A 8 -9.82 30.81 -0.97
N ASN A 9 -9.65 29.53 -0.62
CA ASN A 9 -8.35 28.89 -0.39
C ASN A 9 -7.38 29.14 -1.55
N GLU A 10 -6.28 29.84 -1.27
CA GLU A 10 -5.21 30.21 -2.21
C GLU A 10 -4.23 29.06 -2.57
N SER A 11 -4.56 27.78 -2.39
CA SER A 11 -3.55 26.71 -2.41
C SER A 11 -3.43 25.83 -3.67
N ASP A 12 -4.15 26.08 -4.77
CA ASP A 12 -4.18 25.12 -5.91
C ASP A 12 -3.71 25.69 -7.27
N HIS A 13 -2.91 26.76 -7.29
CA HIS A 13 -2.46 27.40 -8.54
C HIS A 13 -1.39 26.65 -9.35
N TYR A 14 -0.85 25.52 -8.87
CA TYR A 14 0.24 24.82 -9.57
C TYR A 14 -0.20 23.97 -10.79
N PHE A 15 -1.50 23.86 -11.09
CA PHE A 15 -2.00 23.01 -12.19
C PHE A 15 -3.25 23.57 -12.89
N SER A 16 -3.46 24.89 -12.90
CA SER A 16 -4.66 25.50 -13.50
C SER A 16 -4.59 25.68 -15.01
N ASP A 17 -4.13 24.67 -15.75
CA ASP A 17 -4.48 24.57 -17.16
C ASP A 17 -5.81 23.81 -17.23
N GLU A 18 -6.92 24.54 -17.34
CA GLU A 18 -8.25 23.93 -17.54
C GLU A 18 -8.28 23.17 -18.87
N ALA A 19 -7.98 21.87 -18.81
CA ALA A 19 -8.06 21.00 -19.96
C ALA A 19 -9.43 21.12 -20.65
N ASN A 20 -9.42 21.29 -21.98
CA ASN A 20 -10.61 21.28 -22.79
C ASN A 20 -10.90 19.83 -23.22
N ILE A 21 -11.83 19.16 -22.52
CA ILE A 21 -12.15 17.74 -22.77
C ILE A 21 -12.63 17.47 -24.20
N ILE A 22 -13.20 18.49 -24.87
CA ILE A 22 -13.59 18.42 -26.29
C ILE A 22 -12.36 18.19 -27.20
N CYS A 23 -11.15 18.49 -26.74
CA CYS A 23 -9.93 18.26 -27.51
C CYS A 23 -9.19 16.97 -27.11
N LEU A 24 -9.74 16.16 -26.20
CA LEU A 24 -9.07 14.98 -25.63
C LEU A 24 -9.61 13.65 -26.19
N SER A 25 -9.90 13.58 -27.49
CA SER A 25 -10.49 12.39 -28.11
C SER A 25 -9.92 12.10 -29.49
N ASP A 26 -9.87 10.82 -29.82
CA ASP A 26 -9.78 10.34 -31.21
C ASP A 26 -11.19 10.30 -31.83
N SER A 27 -11.32 10.56 -33.14
CA SER A 27 -12.63 10.80 -33.79
C SER A 27 -13.43 9.53 -34.08
N TYR A 28 -14.69 9.42 -33.61
CA TYR A 28 -15.59 8.28 -33.88
C TYR A 28 -16.95 8.70 -34.47
N LYS A 29 -17.57 7.83 -35.28
CA LYS A 29 -18.91 8.00 -35.87
C LYS A 29 -19.76 6.75 -35.60
N TYR A 30 -21.07 6.94 -35.36
CA TYR A 30 -22.03 5.86 -35.10
C TYR A 30 -23.15 5.80 -36.17
N PRO A 31 -23.87 4.67 -36.30
CA PRO A 31 -25.01 4.55 -37.20
C PRO A 31 -26.16 5.52 -36.86
N PRO A 32 -26.93 6.03 -37.85
CA PRO A 32 -28.14 6.79 -37.59
C PRO A 32 -29.15 6.03 -36.72
N GLY A 33 -29.83 6.75 -35.81
CA GLY A 33 -30.80 6.16 -34.88
C GLY A 33 -30.19 5.47 -33.66
N THR A 34 -28.88 5.61 -33.44
CA THR A 34 -28.23 5.18 -32.19
C THR A 34 -28.71 6.05 -31.03
N THR A 35 -29.04 5.42 -29.91
CA THR A 35 -29.55 6.09 -28.69
C THR A 35 -28.80 5.65 -27.42
N GLU A 36 -28.19 4.47 -27.44
CA GLU A 36 -27.35 4.00 -26.34
C GLU A 36 -26.07 3.40 -26.90
N VAL A 37 -24.96 3.68 -26.24
CA VAL A 37 -23.67 3.03 -26.44
C VAL A 37 -23.11 2.67 -25.08
N TYR A 38 -22.76 1.39 -24.94
CA TYR A 38 -22.18 0.81 -23.75
C TYR A 38 -20.82 0.18 -24.07
N SER A 39 -19.81 0.66 -23.35
CA SER A 39 -18.42 0.25 -23.50
C SER A 39 -17.84 -0.23 -22.18
N TYR A 40 -16.74 -0.96 -22.25
CA TYR A 40 -16.04 -1.50 -21.09
C TYR A 40 -14.54 -1.43 -21.26
N PHE A 41 -13.82 -1.51 -20.14
CA PHE A 41 -12.37 -1.62 -20.08
C PHE A 41 -11.95 -2.92 -19.40
N GLU A 42 -10.92 -3.57 -19.95
CA GLU A 42 -10.29 -4.76 -19.38
C GLU A 42 -8.78 -4.77 -19.65
N SER A 43 -8.04 -5.55 -18.87
CA SER A 43 -6.76 -6.12 -19.34
C SER A 43 -7.06 -7.44 -20.05
N ARG A 44 -6.64 -7.61 -21.30
CA ARG A 44 -6.89 -8.85 -22.07
C ARG A 44 -5.91 -9.99 -21.78
N GLY A 45 -4.98 -9.76 -20.85
CA GLY A 45 -3.76 -10.53 -20.61
C GLY A 45 -2.55 -9.60 -20.65
N GLY A 46 -1.34 -10.15 -20.67
CA GLY A 46 -0.13 -9.35 -20.73
C GLY A 46 1.03 -10.03 -20.01
N LYS A 47 1.93 -9.22 -19.46
CA LYS A 47 3.08 -9.69 -18.69
C LYS A 47 2.65 -10.40 -17.40
N PHE A 48 1.56 -9.97 -16.77
CA PHE A 48 1.10 -10.53 -15.48
C PHE A 48 -0.32 -11.11 -15.60
N SER A 49 -0.62 -12.14 -14.80
CA SER A 49 -1.90 -12.86 -14.81
C SER A 49 -3.04 -12.12 -14.11
N GLU A 50 -2.73 -11.07 -13.35
CA GLU A 50 -3.67 -10.23 -12.62
C GLU A 50 -3.23 -8.77 -12.66
N THR A 51 -4.12 -7.88 -12.23
CA THR A 51 -3.93 -6.43 -12.23
C THR A 51 -4.46 -5.81 -10.94
N ILE A 52 -3.78 -4.80 -10.41
CA ILE A 52 -4.37 -3.88 -9.42
C ILE A 52 -5.14 -2.81 -10.17
N PHE A 53 -6.45 -2.77 -10.01
CA PHE A 53 -7.24 -1.67 -10.58
C PHE A 53 -6.98 -0.37 -9.81
N PHE A 54 -6.37 0.64 -10.44
CA PHE A 54 -6.03 1.91 -9.78
C PHE A 54 -5.95 3.04 -10.81
N GLY A 55 -6.39 4.25 -10.45
CA GLY A 55 -6.21 5.47 -11.24
C GLY A 55 -7.44 6.04 -11.95
N LEU A 56 -8.59 5.36 -11.90
CA LEU A 56 -9.82 5.87 -12.52
C LEU A 56 -10.34 7.11 -11.78
N GLN A 57 -10.39 7.09 -10.45
CA GLN A 57 -10.86 8.18 -9.60
C GLN A 57 -10.13 9.49 -9.89
N TYR A 58 -8.81 9.43 -10.09
CA TYR A 58 -8.02 10.58 -10.55
C TYR A 58 -8.58 11.17 -11.85
N ILE A 59 -8.76 10.33 -12.87
CA ILE A 59 -9.25 10.77 -14.19
C ILE A 59 -10.66 11.36 -14.07
N LEU A 60 -11.54 10.73 -13.28
CA LEU A 60 -12.88 11.22 -13.03
C LEU A 60 -12.84 12.63 -12.40
N LYS A 61 -12.10 12.79 -11.29
CA LYS A 61 -11.98 14.05 -10.57
C LYS A 61 -11.36 15.17 -11.41
N LYS A 62 -10.33 14.86 -12.20
CA LYS A 62 -9.61 15.87 -12.98
C LYS A 62 -10.37 16.31 -14.23
N TYR A 63 -11.07 15.39 -14.91
CA TYR A 63 -11.57 15.64 -16.25
C TYR A 63 -13.10 15.57 -16.42
N LEU A 64 -13.82 14.83 -15.57
CA LEU A 64 -15.24 14.52 -15.80
C LEU A 64 -16.19 15.13 -14.77
N VAL A 65 -15.73 15.39 -13.54
CA VAL A 65 -16.58 15.93 -12.45
C VAL A 65 -16.89 17.41 -12.67
N GLY A 66 -18.16 17.77 -12.46
CA GLY A 66 -18.67 19.13 -12.55
C GLY A 66 -19.04 19.58 -13.97
N SER A 67 -19.18 20.90 -14.12
CA SER A 67 -19.45 21.55 -15.40
C SER A 67 -18.16 21.65 -16.20
N VAL A 68 -17.86 20.62 -16.99
CA VAL A 68 -16.60 20.51 -17.74
C VAL A 68 -16.71 21.06 -19.16
N ILE A 69 -17.93 21.31 -19.63
CA ILE A 69 -18.26 21.93 -20.92
C ILE A 69 -18.74 23.36 -20.68
N THR A 70 -18.13 24.32 -21.38
CA THR A 70 -18.48 25.75 -21.29
C THR A 70 -18.54 26.35 -22.70
N GLU A 71 -19.23 27.49 -22.85
CA GLU A 71 -19.28 28.21 -24.13
C GLU A 71 -17.88 28.51 -24.67
N ARG A 72 -16.97 28.91 -23.78
CA ARG A 72 -15.56 29.17 -24.09
C ARG A 72 -14.89 27.94 -24.70
N LYS A 73 -15.01 26.79 -24.04
CA LYS A 73 -14.42 25.51 -24.49
C LYS A 73 -14.98 25.04 -25.83
N ILE A 74 -16.29 25.22 -26.05
CA ILE A 74 -16.94 24.87 -27.32
C ILE A 74 -16.36 25.72 -28.47
N ARG A 75 -16.29 27.05 -28.28
CA ARG A 75 -15.75 27.96 -29.29
C ARG A 75 -14.30 27.67 -29.63
N GLU A 76 -13.45 27.49 -28.61
CA GLU A 76 -12.03 27.18 -28.77
C GLU A 76 -11.83 25.85 -29.50
N ALA A 77 -12.56 24.80 -29.13
CA ALA A 77 -12.47 23.51 -29.78
C ALA A 77 -12.95 23.57 -31.25
N LYS A 78 -14.01 24.33 -31.53
CA LYS A 78 -14.52 24.50 -32.90
C LYS A 78 -13.48 25.15 -33.80
N GLU A 79 -12.86 26.23 -33.32
CA GLU A 79 -11.78 26.92 -34.03
C GLU A 79 -10.60 25.99 -34.30
N LEU A 80 -10.10 25.31 -33.26
CA LEU A 80 -8.99 24.37 -33.36
C LEU A 80 -9.28 23.22 -34.34
N MET A 81 -10.44 22.58 -34.23
CA MET A 81 -10.82 21.46 -35.09
C MET A 81 -10.98 21.91 -36.55
N ARG A 82 -11.56 23.09 -36.78
CA ARG A 82 -11.71 23.66 -38.13
C ARG A 82 -10.35 23.91 -38.77
N GLU A 83 -9.39 24.44 -38.03
CA GLU A 83 -8.02 24.61 -38.51
C GLU A 83 -7.33 23.27 -38.76
N HIS A 84 -7.43 22.34 -37.82
CA HIS A 84 -6.79 21.01 -37.92
C HIS A 84 -7.29 20.21 -39.12
N PHE A 85 -8.60 20.22 -39.39
CA PHE A 85 -9.20 19.44 -40.48
C PHE A 85 -9.39 20.22 -41.79
N GLY A 86 -9.19 21.54 -41.78
CA GLY A 86 -9.48 22.43 -42.91
C GLY A 86 -10.98 22.55 -43.25
N ARG A 87 -11.87 22.04 -42.39
CA ARG A 87 -13.34 22.07 -42.54
C ARG A 87 -14.03 21.84 -41.20
N ASP A 88 -15.29 22.25 -41.09
CA ASP A 88 -16.08 22.07 -39.86
C ASP A 88 -16.58 20.61 -39.73
N LEU A 89 -16.07 19.90 -38.71
CA LEU A 89 -16.43 18.51 -38.39
C LEU A 89 -16.87 18.33 -36.93
N MET A 90 -16.87 19.40 -36.14
CA MET A 90 -17.22 19.31 -34.73
C MET A 90 -18.72 19.04 -34.58
N ASN A 91 -19.09 18.16 -33.66
CA ASN A 91 -20.48 17.99 -33.23
C ASN A 91 -20.88 19.14 -32.27
N GLU A 92 -20.88 20.38 -32.78
CA GLU A 92 -21.17 21.57 -31.96
C GLU A 92 -22.54 21.47 -31.30
N ASP A 93 -23.57 21.07 -32.05
CA ASP A 93 -24.93 20.92 -31.52
C ASP A 93 -24.99 19.93 -30.35
N GLY A 94 -24.26 18.81 -30.44
CA GLY A 94 -24.16 17.85 -29.34
C GLY A 94 -23.49 18.41 -28.09
N TRP A 95 -22.45 19.23 -28.25
CA TRP A 95 -21.78 19.89 -27.12
C TRP A 95 -22.61 21.00 -26.51
N ARG A 96 -23.28 21.82 -27.34
CA ARG A 96 -24.23 22.84 -26.88
C ARG A 96 -25.40 22.21 -26.15
N TYR A 97 -25.91 21.07 -26.64
CA TYR A 97 -26.93 20.30 -25.94
C TYR A 97 -26.50 19.91 -24.52
N ILE A 98 -25.26 19.42 -24.34
CA ILE A 98 -24.73 19.09 -23.01
C ILE A 98 -24.64 20.35 -22.13
N LEU A 99 -24.16 21.47 -22.68
CA LEU A 99 -24.10 22.74 -21.96
C LEU A 99 -25.48 23.20 -21.48
N GLU A 100 -26.47 23.22 -22.37
CA GLU A 100 -27.81 23.76 -22.09
C GLU A 100 -28.69 22.80 -21.27
N LYS A 101 -28.66 21.51 -21.59
CA LYS A 101 -29.56 20.51 -20.98
C LYS A 101 -29.01 19.95 -19.67
N HIS A 102 -27.69 19.81 -19.56
CA HIS A 102 -27.00 19.16 -18.45
C HIS A 102 -26.08 20.12 -17.68
N ASP A 103 -26.22 21.43 -17.87
CA ASP A 103 -25.40 22.47 -17.22
C ASP A 103 -23.89 22.23 -17.40
N GLY A 104 -23.52 21.76 -18.59
CA GLY A 104 -22.14 21.40 -18.94
C GLY A 104 -21.58 20.15 -18.25
N CYS A 105 -22.40 19.42 -17.47
CA CYS A 105 -22.05 18.14 -16.87
C CYS A 105 -22.24 17.00 -17.89
N LEU A 106 -21.33 16.02 -17.90
CA LEU A 106 -21.39 14.91 -18.86
C LEU A 106 -22.47 13.89 -18.47
N PRO A 107 -23.49 13.62 -19.32
CA PRO A 107 -24.53 12.64 -19.06
C PRO A 107 -24.04 11.20 -19.32
N ILE A 108 -23.15 10.74 -18.46
CA ILE A 108 -22.49 9.43 -18.52
C ILE A 108 -22.62 8.75 -17.17
N ARG A 109 -22.79 7.43 -17.17
CA ARG A 109 -22.64 6.56 -16.01
C ARG A 109 -21.38 5.72 -16.17
N ILE A 110 -20.57 5.64 -15.11
CA ILE A 110 -19.42 4.75 -15.04
C ILE A 110 -19.57 3.83 -13.83
N LYS A 111 -19.55 2.51 -14.07
CA LYS A 111 -19.42 1.52 -13.00
C LYS A 111 -18.02 0.94 -13.00
N ALA A 112 -17.44 0.70 -11.83
CA ALA A 112 -16.09 0.15 -11.71
C ALA A 112 -15.97 -0.80 -10.51
N ILE A 113 -15.04 -1.76 -10.61
CA ILE A 113 -14.57 -2.48 -9.42
C ILE A 113 -13.89 -1.48 -8.48
N PRO A 114 -14.01 -1.61 -7.14
CA PRO A 114 -13.31 -0.73 -6.22
C PRO A 114 -11.79 -0.69 -6.48
N GLU A 115 -11.18 0.50 -6.46
CA GLU A 115 -9.73 0.65 -6.66
C GLU A 115 -8.92 -0.12 -5.62
N GLY A 116 -7.73 -0.60 -5.95
CA GLY A 116 -6.92 -1.49 -5.12
C GLY A 116 -7.31 -2.95 -5.21
N THR A 117 -8.46 -3.29 -5.79
CA THR A 117 -8.85 -4.70 -5.98
C THR A 117 -7.91 -5.37 -6.99
N VAL A 118 -7.34 -6.51 -6.60
CA VAL A 118 -6.55 -7.38 -7.49
C VAL A 118 -7.51 -8.25 -8.30
N ILE A 119 -7.50 -8.09 -9.62
CA ILE A 119 -8.41 -8.77 -10.55
C ILE A 119 -7.61 -9.56 -11.59
N PRO A 120 -7.91 -10.86 -11.80
CA PRO A 120 -7.34 -11.63 -12.91
C PRO A 120 -7.67 -10.99 -14.26
N VAL A 121 -6.73 -11.07 -15.20
CA VAL A 121 -6.93 -10.59 -16.57
C VAL A 121 -8.17 -11.21 -17.24
N ARG A 122 -8.68 -10.56 -18.28
CA ARG A 122 -9.90 -10.90 -19.05
C ARG A 122 -11.20 -10.74 -18.27
N ASN A 123 -11.16 -9.93 -17.22
CA ASN A 123 -12.34 -9.46 -16.51
C ASN A 123 -12.57 -7.96 -16.77
N VAL A 124 -13.84 -7.58 -16.81
CA VAL A 124 -14.24 -6.18 -16.87
C VAL A 124 -13.80 -5.47 -15.59
N LEU A 125 -13.19 -4.29 -15.75
CA LEU A 125 -12.75 -3.45 -14.63
C LEU A 125 -13.65 -2.24 -14.45
N PHE A 126 -14.08 -1.62 -15.55
CA PHE A 126 -15.12 -0.61 -15.53
C PHE A 126 -15.93 -0.59 -16.83
N THR A 127 -17.12 -0.01 -16.77
CA THR A 127 -18.06 0.14 -17.86
C THR A 127 -18.51 1.59 -17.97
N VAL A 128 -18.88 2.02 -19.17
CA VAL A 128 -19.26 3.40 -19.50
C VAL A 128 -20.49 3.37 -20.40
N GLU A 129 -21.51 4.13 -20.05
CA GLU A 129 -22.73 4.27 -20.86
C GLU A 129 -23.27 5.70 -20.80
N ASN A 130 -23.90 6.17 -21.88
CA ASN A 130 -24.62 7.44 -21.88
C ASN A 130 -25.96 7.30 -21.14
N THR A 131 -26.32 8.34 -20.38
CA THR A 131 -27.58 8.41 -19.63
C THR A 131 -28.64 9.24 -20.35
N ASP A 132 -28.25 9.98 -21.39
CA ASP A 132 -29.14 10.72 -22.29
C ASP A 132 -29.03 10.19 -23.72
N PRO A 133 -30.15 9.82 -24.38
CA PRO A 133 -30.15 9.34 -25.75
C PRO A 133 -29.53 10.27 -26.79
N ASN A 134 -29.49 11.58 -26.56
CA ASN A 134 -28.87 12.56 -27.47
C ASN A 134 -27.34 12.59 -27.34
N CYS A 135 -26.78 11.89 -26.34
CA CYS A 135 -25.37 11.87 -26.01
C CYS A 135 -24.73 10.49 -26.26
N TYR A 136 -25.32 9.63 -27.09
CA TYR A 136 -24.79 8.30 -27.43
C TYR A 136 -23.33 8.32 -27.92
N TRP A 137 -22.93 9.39 -28.61
CA TRP A 137 -21.60 9.56 -29.18
C TRP A 137 -20.52 9.81 -28.11
N LEU A 138 -20.94 10.25 -26.91
CA LEU A 138 -20.04 10.64 -25.83
C LEU A 138 -19.32 9.44 -25.19
N THR A 139 -19.94 8.26 -25.16
CA THR A 139 -19.38 7.06 -24.50
C THR A 139 -17.96 6.73 -24.98
N ASN A 140 -17.73 6.60 -26.30
CA ASN A 140 -16.37 6.38 -26.82
C ASN A 140 -15.61 7.67 -27.10
N TYR A 141 -16.25 8.84 -27.11
CA TYR A 141 -15.51 10.09 -27.10
C TYR A 141 -14.58 10.18 -25.88
N LEU A 142 -15.00 9.58 -24.77
CA LEU A 142 -14.20 9.51 -23.54
C LEU A 142 -13.17 8.37 -23.54
N GLU A 143 -13.10 7.54 -24.58
CA GLU A 143 -12.19 6.39 -24.66
C GLU A 143 -10.73 6.81 -24.45
N THR A 144 -10.26 7.83 -25.17
CA THR A 144 -8.86 8.26 -25.14
C THR A 144 -8.41 8.69 -23.73
N VAL A 145 -9.25 9.44 -23.00
CA VAL A 145 -8.96 9.86 -21.61
C VAL A 145 -9.06 8.67 -20.66
N LEU A 146 -10.14 7.89 -20.73
CA LEU A 146 -10.38 6.79 -19.78
C LEU A 146 -9.40 5.63 -19.96
N VAL A 147 -8.93 5.37 -21.18
CA VAL A 147 -7.92 4.33 -21.43
C VAL A 147 -6.61 4.64 -20.70
N GLN A 148 -6.31 5.91 -20.39
CA GLN A 148 -5.09 6.28 -19.66
C GLN A 148 -4.98 5.62 -18.28
N VAL A 149 -6.08 5.07 -17.72
CA VAL A 149 -6.05 4.15 -16.56
C VAL A 149 -5.03 3.03 -16.71
N TRP A 150 -4.69 2.62 -17.95
CA TRP A 150 -3.66 1.61 -18.20
C TRP A 150 -2.35 1.91 -17.47
N TYR A 151 -1.94 3.18 -17.38
CA TYR A 151 -0.66 3.56 -16.79
C TYR A 151 -0.60 3.33 -15.28
N PRO A 152 -1.45 3.97 -14.44
CA PRO A 152 -1.46 3.72 -13.00
C PRO A 152 -1.76 2.25 -12.65
N LEU A 153 -2.66 1.59 -13.38
CA LEU A 153 -2.93 0.15 -13.21
C LEU A 153 -1.68 -0.69 -13.43
N THR A 154 -0.95 -0.44 -14.52
CA THR A 154 0.24 -1.24 -14.88
C THR A 154 1.39 -0.97 -13.91
N VAL A 155 1.60 0.28 -13.49
CA VAL A 155 2.63 0.62 -12.49
C VAL A 155 2.32 -0.01 -11.13
N ALA A 156 1.08 0.09 -10.64
CA ALA A 156 0.67 -0.55 -9.38
C ALA A 156 0.85 -2.06 -9.45
N THR A 157 0.44 -2.69 -10.56
CA THR A 157 0.63 -4.13 -10.78
C THR A 157 2.11 -4.52 -10.82
N ASN A 158 2.93 -3.79 -11.58
CA ASN A 158 4.38 -4.03 -11.63
C ASN A 158 5.02 -3.90 -10.25
N SER A 159 4.59 -2.90 -9.47
CA SER A 159 5.01 -2.72 -8.08
C SER A 159 4.58 -3.87 -7.17
N LEU A 160 3.39 -4.44 -7.38
CA LEU A 160 2.95 -5.63 -6.64
C LEU A 160 3.84 -6.83 -6.92
N GLU A 161 4.27 -7.01 -8.17
CA GLU A 161 5.19 -8.11 -8.52
C GLU A 161 6.56 -7.95 -7.87
N PHE A 162 7.10 -6.72 -7.77
CA PHE A 162 8.28 -6.46 -6.94
C PHE A 162 8.01 -6.88 -5.48
N LYS A 163 6.86 -6.51 -4.92
CA LYS A 163 6.49 -6.84 -3.54
C LYS A 163 6.39 -8.34 -3.30
N LYS A 164 5.83 -9.11 -4.25
CA LYS A 164 5.74 -10.58 -4.16
C LYS A 164 7.11 -11.23 -4.13
N ILE A 165 8.03 -10.78 -4.98
CA ILE A 165 9.41 -11.29 -5.01
C ILE A 165 10.08 -10.99 -3.67
N ILE A 166 10.09 -9.73 -3.24
CA ILE A 166 10.73 -9.32 -1.97
C ILE A 166 10.11 -10.07 -0.79
N PHE A 167 8.78 -10.16 -0.72
CA PHE A 167 8.09 -10.86 0.36
C PHE A 167 8.52 -12.34 0.45
N ARG A 168 8.61 -13.06 -0.67
CA ARG A 168 9.01 -14.46 -0.67
C ARG A 168 10.41 -14.66 -0.08
N TYR A 169 11.38 -13.84 -0.47
CA TYR A 169 12.73 -13.93 0.06
C TYR A 169 12.85 -13.40 1.48
N LEU A 170 12.10 -12.35 1.83
CA LEU A 170 12.07 -11.83 3.19
C LEU A 170 11.48 -12.86 4.16
N GLU A 171 10.37 -13.51 3.82
CA GLU A 171 9.76 -14.59 4.61
C GLU A 171 10.70 -15.80 4.74
N ALA A 172 11.45 -16.14 3.69
CA ALA A 172 12.39 -17.26 3.73
C ALA A 172 13.67 -16.98 4.52
N THR A 173 14.02 -15.71 4.77
CA THR A 173 15.35 -15.33 5.27
C THR A 173 15.34 -14.38 6.46
N SER A 174 14.19 -13.94 6.96
CA SER A 174 14.06 -12.96 8.06
C SER A 174 12.98 -13.38 9.06
N ASP A 175 13.27 -13.14 10.34
CA ASP A 175 12.29 -13.25 11.44
C ASP A 175 11.33 -12.03 11.48
N ASP A 176 11.69 -10.94 10.80
CA ASP A 176 10.93 -9.69 10.77
C ASP A 176 10.54 -9.32 9.33
N LEU A 177 9.23 -9.11 9.13
CA LEU A 177 8.65 -8.67 7.86
C LEU A 177 8.25 -7.19 7.87
N SER A 178 8.35 -6.52 9.03
CA SER A 178 8.05 -5.10 9.18
C SER A 178 8.76 -4.17 8.20
N PRO A 179 9.97 -4.48 7.67
CA PRO A 179 10.65 -3.63 6.70
C PRO A 179 10.03 -3.65 5.30
N LEU A 180 9.23 -4.66 4.96
CA LEU A 180 8.69 -4.88 3.61
C LEU A 180 8.14 -3.62 2.93
N PRO A 181 7.35 -2.73 3.59
CA PRO A 181 6.82 -1.53 2.97
C PRO A 181 7.90 -0.55 2.48
N MET A 182 9.13 -0.64 2.98
CA MET A 182 10.25 0.25 2.65
C MET A 182 11.34 -0.42 1.80
N LEU A 183 11.22 -1.71 1.45
CA LEU A 183 12.27 -2.45 0.73
C LEU A 183 12.34 -2.17 -0.78
N MET A 184 11.36 -1.46 -1.35
CA MET A 184 11.43 -0.92 -2.71
C MET A 184 11.12 0.56 -2.68
N HIS A 185 12.05 1.37 -3.20
CA HIS A 185 12.01 2.82 -3.20
C HIS A 185 11.91 3.35 -4.62
N ASP A 186 10.99 4.29 -4.84
CA ASP A 186 10.83 4.93 -6.14
C ASP A 186 11.89 6.02 -6.39
N PHE A 187 12.78 5.75 -7.35
CA PHE A 187 13.80 6.66 -7.88
C PHE A 187 13.44 7.18 -9.29
N GLY A 188 12.17 7.08 -9.69
CA GLY A 188 11.72 7.20 -11.07
C GLY A 188 11.46 8.62 -11.57
N PHE A 189 11.41 9.64 -10.71
CA PHE A 189 10.99 10.99 -11.11
C PHE A 189 11.76 11.51 -12.34
N ARG A 190 13.10 11.44 -12.35
CA ARG A 190 13.91 11.90 -13.49
C ARG A 190 13.83 11.01 -14.73
N GLY A 191 13.30 9.79 -14.58
CA GLY A 191 13.27 8.77 -15.62
C GLY A 191 11.94 8.65 -16.36
N VAL A 192 10.93 9.45 -15.99
CA VAL A 192 9.60 9.44 -16.64
C VAL A 192 9.42 10.58 -17.64
N SER A 193 8.40 10.47 -18.49
CA SER A 193 8.15 11.39 -19.60
C SER A 193 7.60 12.77 -19.22
N SER A 194 7.03 12.93 -18.03
CA SER A 194 6.43 14.20 -17.59
C SER A 194 6.24 14.25 -16.06
N ILE A 195 5.98 15.44 -15.52
CA ILE A 195 5.61 15.62 -14.10
C ILE A 195 4.30 14.92 -13.78
N GLU A 196 3.33 14.92 -14.70
CA GLU A 196 2.07 14.20 -14.54
C GLU A 196 2.30 12.69 -14.49
N SER A 197 3.14 12.15 -15.39
CA SER A 197 3.56 10.75 -15.34
C SER A 197 4.24 10.41 -14.01
N ALA A 198 5.13 11.28 -13.51
CA ALA A 198 5.81 11.09 -12.22
C ALA A 198 4.81 11.02 -11.06
N SER A 199 3.85 11.94 -11.07
CA SER A 199 2.81 12.04 -10.04
C SER A 199 1.92 10.81 -10.00
N ILE A 200 1.43 10.38 -11.17
CA ILE A 200 0.53 9.22 -11.32
C ILE A 200 1.29 7.93 -11.00
N GLY A 201 2.46 7.73 -11.63
CA GLY A 201 3.28 6.53 -11.48
C GLY A 201 3.81 6.35 -10.06
N GLY A 202 4.37 7.40 -9.47
CA GLY A 202 4.86 7.34 -8.08
C GLY A 202 3.73 7.05 -7.10
N THR A 203 2.52 7.63 -7.29
CA THR A 203 1.38 7.31 -6.43
C THR A 203 0.91 5.86 -6.60
N ALA A 204 0.93 5.34 -7.83
CA ALA A 204 0.61 3.94 -8.11
C ALA A 204 1.60 2.97 -7.44
N HIS A 205 2.89 3.30 -7.38
CA HIS A 205 3.86 2.54 -6.60
C HIS A 205 3.55 2.57 -5.09
N LEU A 206 3.15 3.73 -4.56
CA LEU A 206 2.77 3.90 -3.15
C LEU A 206 1.50 3.13 -2.74
N VAL A 207 0.79 2.50 -3.67
CA VAL A 207 -0.23 1.49 -3.34
C VAL A 207 0.42 0.27 -2.68
N CYS A 208 1.61 -0.14 -3.11
CA CYS A 208 2.27 -1.36 -2.65
C CYS A 208 3.35 -1.08 -1.58
N PHE A 209 4.07 0.03 -1.70
CA PHE A 209 5.18 0.41 -0.82
C PHE A 209 4.98 1.79 -0.20
N ARG A 210 5.99 2.27 0.53
CA ARG A 210 6.01 3.55 1.24
C ARG A 210 7.28 4.37 0.98
N GLY A 211 8.27 3.86 0.25
CA GLY A 211 9.49 4.58 -0.12
C GLY A 211 9.38 5.34 -1.45
N THR A 212 9.63 6.65 -1.46
CA THR A 212 9.68 7.43 -2.72
C THR A 212 10.53 8.70 -2.60
N ASP A 213 11.30 9.01 -3.64
CA ASP A 213 11.91 10.34 -3.84
C ASP A 213 11.09 11.19 -4.84
N THR A 214 10.04 10.62 -5.43
CA THR A 214 9.14 11.32 -6.34
C THR A 214 8.13 12.14 -5.54
N MET A 215 8.56 13.29 -5.03
CA MET A 215 7.73 14.21 -4.22
C MET A 215 6.38 14.57 -4.86
N ALA A 216 6.32 14.63 -6.19
CA ALA A 216 5.09 14.92 -6.93
C ALA A 216 3.97 13.90 -6.65
N ALA A 217 4.33 12.64 -6.35
CA ALA A 217 3.38 11.60 -5.95
C ALA A 217 2.67 11.92 -4.62
N LEU A 218 3.38 12.55 -3.67
CA LEU A 218 2.79 12.89 -2.36
C LEU A 218 1.69 13.95 -2.51
N LEU A 219 1.92 14.96 -3.35
CA LEU A 219 0.93 15.99 -3.68
C LEU A 219 -0.28 15.40 -4.39
N PHE A 220 -0.03 14.48 -5.32
CA PHE A 220 -1.07 13.80 -6.09
C PHE A 220 -1.95 12.91 -5.20
N ALA A 221 -1.34 12.10 -4.33
CA ALA A 221 -2.04 11.26 -3.37
C ALA A 221 -2.92 12.08 -2.41
N LYS A 222 -2.41 13.23 -1.93
CA LYS A 222 -3.17 14.16 -1.09
C LYS A 222 -4.38 14.72 -1.84
N ARG A 223 -4.19 15.16 -3.08
CA ARG A 223 -5.24 15.81 -3.89
C ARG A 223 -6.33 14.83 -4.33
N TYR A 224 -5.96 13.66 -4.84
CA TYR A 224 -6.92 12.77 -5.49
C TYR A 224 -7.41 11.62 -4.61
N TYR A 225 -6.67 11.24 -3.57
CA TYR A 225 -6.96 10.07 -2.73
C TYR A 225 -6.95 10.38 -1.22
N ASN A 226 -7.09 11.65 -0.83
CA ASN A 226 -7.20 12.10 0.56
C ASN A 226 -6.12 11.52 1.50
N CYS A 227 -4.89 11.38 1.01
CA CYS A 227 -3.78 10.84 1.79
C CYS A 227 -2.85 11.96 2.26
N LYS A 228 -2.85 12.27 3.56
CA LYS A 228 -2.03 13.37 4.12
C LYS A 228 -0.53 13.17 3.85
N MET A 229 -0.04 11.94 3.99
CA MET A 229 1.35 11.58 3.71
C MET A 229 1.40 10.16 3.17
N ALA A 230 1.69 10.03 1.87
CA ALA A 230 1.65 8.74 1.19
C ALA A 230 2.97 7.97 1.26
N GLY A 231 4.12 8.64 1.41
CA GLY A 231 5.41 7.98 1.38
C GLY A 231 6.47 8.78 2.12
N PHE A 232 7.62 8.15 2.30
CA PHE A 232 8.73 8.63 3.11
C PHE A 232 10.06 8.46 2.36
N SER A 233 11.04 9.25 2.76
CA SER A 233 12.42 9.12 2.32
C SER A 233 13.38 9.50 3.44
N ILE A 234 14.67 9.31 3.21
CA ILE A 234 15.77 9.63 4.11
C ILE A 234 16.77 10.55 3.39
N PRO A 235 17.59 11.34 4.11
CA PRO A 235 18.68 12.05 3.48
C PRO A 235 19.60 11.08 2.73
N ALA A 236 19.92 11.41 1.48
CA ALA A 236 20.75 10.60 0.61
C ALA A 236 21.76 11.46 -0.15
N THR A 237 22.96 10.94 -0.38
CA THR A 237 23.93 11.55 -1.29
C THR A 237 23.68 11.13 -2.73
N GLU A 238 24.07 11.99 -3.67
CA GLU A 238 24.28 11.63 -5.07
C GLU A 238 25.74 11.90 -5.46
N HIS A 239 26.20 11.38 -6.60
CA HIS A 239 27.61 11.46 -7.00
C HIS A 239 28.17 12.88 -6.98
N SER A 240 27.40 13.90 -7.34
CA SER A 240 27.87 15.31 -7.31
C SER A 240 28.31 15.76 -5.92
N THR A 241 27.58 15.34 -4.87
CA THR A 241 27.86 15.70 -3.47
C THR A 241 29.09 15.01 -2.90
N ILE A 242 29.54 13.91 -3.51
CA ILE A 242 30.77 13.19 -3.18
C ILE A 242 31.93 13.73 -4.03
N THR A 243 31.77 13.73 -5.35
CA THR A 243 32.84 14.03 -6.31
C THR A 243 33.33 15.48 -6.29
N VAL A 244 32.55 16.43 -5.76
CA VAL A 244 33.02 17.82 -5.56
C VAL A 244 34.22 17.89 -4.59
N TRP A 245 34.36 16.91 -3.70
CA TRP A 245 35.51 16.76 -2.79
C TRP A 245 36.74 16.13 -3.47
N ARG A 246 36.58 15.67 -4.72
CA ARG A 246 37.56 14.88 -5.50
C ARG A 246 37.87 13.54 -4.82
N GLU A 247 38.58 12.68 -5.53
CA GLU A 247 38.91 11.33 -5.06
C GLU A 247 39.68 11.34 -3.73
N ALA A 248 40.65 12.25 -3.57
CA ALA A 248 41.40 12.41 -2.33
C ALA A 248 40.55 12.84 -1.12
N GLY A 249 39.37 13.43 -1.36
CA GLY A 249 38.45 13.92 -0.33
C GLY A 249 37.23 13.02 -0.11
N GLU A 250 37.16 11.83 -0.73
CA GLU A 250 35.98 10.94 -0.64
C GLU A 250 35.63 10.58 0.82
N LYS A 251 36.64 10.25 1.64
CA LYS A 251 36.45 10.01 3.08
C LYS A 251 35.85 11.21 3.80
N ASP A 252 36.32 12.41 3.49
CA ASP A 252 35.85 13.62 4.17
C ASP A 252 34.41 13.96 3.76
N ALA A 253 34.04 13.66 2.51
CA ALA A 253 32.64 13.75 2.06
C ALA A 253 31.72 12.81 2.84
N TYR A 254 32.16 11.56 3.05
CA TYR A 254 31.45 10.55 3.84
C TYR A 254 31.32 10.93 5.31
N ARG A 255 32.41 11.42 5.93
CA ARG A 255 32.39 11.96 7.29
C ARG A 255 31.41 13.12 7.42
N ASN A 256 31.47 14.08 6.50
CA ASN A 256 30.59 15.24 6.48
C ASN A 256 29.10 14.86 6.40
N LEU A 257 28.74 13.79 5.67
CA LEU A 257 27.37 13.27 5.66
C LEU A 257 26.94 12.83 7.07
N LEU A 258 27.75 12.01 7.75
CA LEU A 258 27.44 11.50 9.07
C LEU A 258 27.37 12.61 10.13
N GLU A 259 28.25 13.61 10.05
CA GLU A 259 28.26 14.75 10.97
C GLU A 259 27.09 15.72 10.75
N LYS A 260 26.68 15.93 9.48
CA LYS A 260 25.55 16.79 9.14
C LYS A 260 24.21 16.20 9.58
N PHE A 261 24.10 14.88 9.60
CA PHE A 261 22.93 14.15 10.06
C PHE A 261 23.34 13.21 11.18
N PRO A 262 23.48 13.69 12.44
CA PRO A 262 24.04 12.88 13.52
C PRO A 262 23.15 11.71 13.96
N THR A 263 21.84 11.80 13.71
CA THR A 263 20.85 10.77 14.05
C THR A 263 20.01 10.37 12.84
N GLY A 264 19.28 9.26 12.96
CA GLY A 264 18.39 8.74 11.93
C GLY A 264 19.14 8.04 10.78
N SER A 265 18.39 7.60 9.77
CA SER A 265 18.96 6.87 8.64
C SER A 265 19.47 7.82 7.56
N VAL A 266 20.60 7.48 6.94
CA VAL A 266 21.17 8.20 5.79
C VAL A 266 21.66 7.23 4.73
N ALA A 267 21.46 7.54 3.46
CA ALA A 267 22.00 6.75 2.36
C ALA A 267 23.24 7.41 1.74
N CYS A 268 24.30 6.65 1.49
CA CYS A 268 25.50 7.17 0.84
C CYS A 268 25.88 6.39 -0.41
N VAL A 269 25.84 7.04 -1.57
CA VAL A 269 26.44 6.50 -2.79
C VAL A 269 27.93 6.30 -2.57
N SER A 270 28.41 5.06 -2.73
CA SER A 270 29.73 4.63 -2.29
C SER A 270 30.62 4.08 -3.41
N ASP A 271 30.22 4.25 -4.67
CA ASP A 271 30.92 3.76 -5.85
C ASP A 271 31.36 4.89 -6.80
N SER A 272 31.56 6.11 -6.27
CA SER A 272 32.03 7.23 -7.08
C SER A 272 33.40 6.98 -7.71
N TYR A 273 34.25 6.17 -7.05
CA TYR A 273 35.56 5.76 -7.56
C TYR A 273 35.76 4.24 -7.46
N ASN A 274 35.62 3.67 -6.26
CA ASN A 274 35.83 2.24 -6.03
C ASN A 274 35.01 1.75 -4.82
N ILE A 275 33.92 1.01 -5.11
CA ILE A 275 33.01 0.49 -4.08
C ILE A 275 33.69 -0.45 -3.07
N TRP A 276 34.69 -1.21 -3.49
CA TRP A 276 35.41 -2.12 -2.61
C TRP A 276 36.25 -1.37 -1.59
N ASN A 277 37.02 -0.38 -2.06
CA ASN A 277 37.81 0.49 -1.18
C ASN A 277 36.92 1.31 -0.23
N ALA A 278 35.81 1.85 -0.75
CA ALA A 278 34.86 2.62 0.05
C ALA A 278 34.29 1.76 1.20
N CYS A 279 33.85 0.52 0.92
CA CYS A 279 33.32 -0.37 1.94
C CYS A 279 34.39 -0.92 2.89
N GLU A 280 35.53 -1.39 2.37
CA GLU A 280 36.54 -2.08 3.17
C GLU A 280 37.40 -1.11 3.98
N LYS A 281 37.89 -0.03 3.36
CA LYS A 281 38.89 0.88 3.93
C LYS A 281 38.25 2.14 4.50
N ILE A 282 37.34 2.78 3.77
CA ILE A 282 36.78 4.06 4.25
C ILE A 282 35.73 3.80 5.33
N TRP A 283 34.67 3.07 5.01
CA TRP A 283 33.63 2.74 5.98
C TRP A 283 34.13 1.74 7.03
N GLY A 284 34.77 0.65 6.59
CA GLY A 284 35.20 -0.44 7.47
C GLY A 284 36.47 -0.19 8.30
N GLU A 285 37.24 0.88 8.05
CA GLU A 285 38.42 1.23 8.84
C GLU A 285 38.39 2.71 9.26
N ASP A 286 38.57 3.64 8.32
CA ASP A 286 38.77 5.07 8.62
C ASP A 286 37.59 5.75 9.33
N LEU A 287 36.36 5.33 9.03
CA LEU A 287 35.10 5.86 9.58
C LEU A 287 34.36 4.83 10.44
N HIS A 288 34.96 3.68 10.72
CA HIS A 288 34.33 2.55 11.39
C HIS A 288 33.63 2.96 12.69
N ASP A 289 34.36 3.64 13.59
CA ASP A 289 33.84 4.03 14.91
C ASP A 289 32.69 5.04 14.80
N LEU A 290 32.69 5.89 13.77
CA LEU A 290 31.62 6.84 13.51
C LEU A 290 30.34 6.15 13.01
N VAL A 291 30.48 5.05 12.28
CA VAL A 291 29.35 4.21 11.86
C VAL A 291 28.79 3.41 13.05
N VAL A 292 29.66 2.78 13.85
CA VAL A 292 29.24 1.94 14.99
C VAL A 292 28.55 2.75 16.09
N SER A 293 29.03 3.98 16.35
CA SER A 293 28.47 4.85 17.40
C SER A 293 27.21 5.61 16.99
N ARG A 294 26.70 5.40 15.76
CA ARG A 294 25.57 6.17 15.22
C ARG A 294 24.24 5.81 15.88
N GLU A 295 23.47 6.83 16.24
CA GLU A 295 22.05 6.71 16.59
C GLU A 295 21.16 6.69 15.33
N GLY A 296 21.25 5.62 14.56
CA GLY A 296 20.54 5.45 13.29
C GLY A 296 21.26 4.50 12.35
N THR A 297 20.87 4.50 11.07
CA THR A 297 21.39 3.52 10.10
C THR A 297 22.10 4.20 8.94
N LEU A 298 23.36 3.85 8.70
CA LEU A 298 24.02 4.10 7.42
C LEU A 298 23.53 3.07 6.40
N VAL A 299 23.03 3.55 5.27
CA VAL A 299 22.65 2.72 4.13
C VAL A 299 23.66 2.94 3.01
N ILE A 300 24.55 1.97 2.79
CA ILE A 300 25.52 2.04 1.71
C ILE A 300 24.80 1.82 0.38
N ARG A 301 25.16 2.58 -0.66
CA ARG A 301 24.54 2.49 -1.99
C ARG A 301 25.59 2.27 -3.08
N PRO A 302 25.72 1.06 -3.62
CA PRO A 302 26.30 0.85 -4.96
C PRO A 302 25.31 1.31 -6.06
N ASP A 303 25.84 1.91 -7.13
CA ASP A 303 25.06 2.46 -8.26
C ASP A 303 25.65 2.09 -9.63
N SER A 304 26.52 1.08 -9.68
CA SER A 304 27.16 0.60 -10.91
C SER A 304 27.64 -0.86 -10.80
N GLY A 305 28.01 -1.45 -11.93
CA GLY A 305 28.47 -2.83 -12.02
C GLY A 305 27.36 -3.84 -12.30
N ASN A 306 27.60 -5.13 -12.01
CA ASN A 306 26.55 -6.16 -12.09
C ASN A 306 25.88 -6.29 -10.72
N PRO A 307 24.60 -5.86 -10.56
CA PRO A 307 23.92 -5.87 -9.27
C PRO A 307 23.91 -7.24 -8.58
N GLU A 308 23.80 -8.33 -9.36
CA GLU A 308 23.72 -9.71 -8.86
C GLU A 308 25.00 -10.14 -8.11
N LYS A 309 26.15 -9.53 -8.46
CA LYS A 309 27.46 -9.81 -7.85
C LYS A 309 27.83 -8.75 -6.82
N VAL A 310 27.66 -7.48 -7.18
CA VAL A 310 28.09 -6.34 -6.36
C VAL A 310 27.40 -6.37 -4.99
N VAL A 311 26.11 -6.66 -4.95
CA VAL A 311 25.36 -6.72 -3.69
C VAL A 311 25.95 -7.76 -2.72
N VAL A 312 26.24 -8.97 -3.21
CA VAL A 312 26.79 -10.04 -2.36
C VAL A 312 28.22 -9.72 -1.90
N GLU A 313 29.06 -9.24 -2.80
CA GLU A 313 30.45 -8.88 -2.47
C GLU A 313 30.51 -7.75 -1.44
N VAL A 314 29.64 -6.73 -1.57
CA VAL A 314 29.52 -5.67 -0.55
C VAL A 314 29.06 -6.24 0.78
N LEU A 315 28.03 -7.11 0.81
CA LEU A 315 27.58 -7.74 2.06
C LEU A 315 28.70 -8.53 2.74
N GLU A 316 29.49 -9.30 2.00
CA GLU A 316 30.62 -10.05 2.57
C GLU A 316 31.70 -9.12 3.13
N ILE A 317 32.06 -8.03 2.44
CA ILE A 317 33.02 -7.04 2.95
C ILE A 317 32.49 -6.42 4.23
N LEU A 318 31.24 -5.94 4.24
CA LEU A 318 30.65 -5.32 5.43
C LEU A 318 30.54 -6.31 6.59
N GLY A 319 30.18 -7.56 6.32
CA GLY A 319 30.16 -8.63 7.30
C GLY A 319 31.53 -8.93 7.92
N GLN A 320 32.60 -8.86 7.14
CA GLN A 320 33.97 -9.03 7.62
C GLN A 320 34.44 -7.84 8.46
N LYS A 321 34.07 -6.61 8.08
CA LYS A 321 34.54 -5.38 8.74
C LYS A 321 33.73 -5.01 9.98
N PHE A 322 32.42 -5.22 9.97
CA PHE A 322 31.50 -4.81 11.05
C PHE A 322 30.91 -6.00 11.83
N GLY A 323 31.14 -7.23 11.39
CA GLY A 323 30.50 -8.43 11.94
C GLY A 323 29.06 -8.62 11.47
N TYR A 324 28.45 -9.69 11.95
CA TYR A 324 27.04 -10.02 11.74
C TYR A 324 26.53 -10.94 12.86
N SER A 325 25.22 -11.00 13.03
CA SER A 325 24.55 -12.04 13.81
C SER A 325 23.89 -13.06 12.87
N LEU A 326 23.66 -14.28 13.35
CA LEU A 326 22.74 -15.20 12.69
C LEU A 326 21.35 -15.04 13.29
N ASN A 327 20.33 -14.93 12.45
CA ASN A 327 18.94 -14.93 12.88
C ASN A 327 18.43 -16.36 13.17
N SER A 328 17.16 -16.51 13.56
CA SER A 328 16.63 -17.83 13.96
C SER A 328 16.60 -18.85 12.81
N LEU A 329 16.62 -18.35 11.57
CA LEU A 329 16.64 -19.13 10.32
C LEU A 329 18.06 -19.46 9.83
N GLY A 330 19.10 -19.02 10.54
CA GLY A 330 20.49 -19.27 10.20
C GLY A 330 21.08 -18.33 9.14
N PHE A 331 20.41 -17.20 8.84
CA PHE A 331 20.90 -16.20 7.89
C PHE A 331 21.64 -15.06 8.59
N LYS A 332 22.71 -14.58 7.96
CA LYS A 332 23.53 -13.46 8.40
C LYS A 332 22.72 -12.15 8.34
N VAL A 333 22.79 -11.37 9.41
CA VAL A 333 22.17 -10.05 9.55
C VAL A 333 23.24 -9.06 10.00
N LEU A 334 23.42 -7.98 9.23
CA LEU A 334 24.31 -6.88 9.58
C LEU A 334 23.80 -6.17 10.85
N PRO A 335 24.70 -5.57 11.64
CA PRO A 335 24.32 -4.73 12.77
C PRO A 335 23.28 -3.68 12.38
N PRO A 336 22.33 -3.31 13.27
CA PRO A 336 21.17 -2.48 12.93
C PRO A 336 21.52 -1.08 12.41
N TYR A 337 22.72 -0.58 12.73
CA TYR A 337 23.23 0.71 12.25
C TYR A 337 23.78 0.66 10.81
N LEU A 338 23.75 -0.48 10.12
CA LEU A 338 24.31 -0.64 8.78
C LEU A 338 23.42 -1.48 7.85
N ARG A 339 23.08 -0.92 6.69
CA ARG A 339 22.28 -1.60 5.64
C ARG A 339 22.81 -1.26 4.24
N LEU A 340 22.24 -1.91 3.24
CA LEU A 340 22.55 -1.71 1.83
C LEU A 340 21.28 -1.29 1.05
N ILE A 341 21.45 -0.43 0.05
CA ILE A 341 20.43 -0.18 -0.97
C ILE A 341 21.05 -0.32 -2.37
N GLN A 342 20.51 -1.20 -3.20
CA GLN A 342 20.88 -1.29 -4.62
C GLN A 342 19.95 -0.40 -5.44
N GLY A 343 20.48 0.68 -6.04
CA GLY A 343 19.69 1.66 -6.81
C GLY A 343 19.80 1.55 -8.33
N ASP A 344 20.87 0.93 -8.83
CA ASP A 344 21.12 0.79 -10.27
C ASP A 344 20.63 -0.56 -10.82
N GLY A 345 20.19 -0.56 -12.07
CA GLY A 345 19.84 -1.79 -12.81
C GLY A 345 18.62 -2.56 -12.31
N VAL A 346 17.94 -2.14 -11.24
CA VAL A 346 16.85 -2.90 -10.60
C VAL A 346 15.58 -2.94 -11.46
N ASN A 347 15.22 -4.14 -11.89
CA ASN A 347 13.97 -4.54 -12.53
C ASN A 347 13.50 -5.89 -11.94
N LEU A 348 12.34 -6.42 -12.35
CA LEU A 348 11.84 -7.69 -11.80
C LEU A 348 12.81 -8.85 -12.00
N GLU A 349 13.42 -8.93 -13.18
CA GLU A 349 14.32 -10.03 -13.55
C GLU A 349 15.65 -10.00 -12.77
N SER A 350 16.21 -8.81 -12.57
CA SER A 350 17.43 -8.62 -11.77
C SER A 350 17.18 -8.70 -10.27
N LEU A 351 16.04 -8.20 -9.77
CA LEU A 351 15.66 -8.31 -8.37
C LEU A 351 15.63 -9.77 -7.93
N GLU A 352 14.97 -10.63 -8.71
CA GLU A 352 14.86 -12.06 -8.43
C GLU A 352 16.24 -12.69 -8.23
N LYS A 353 17.15 -12.43 -9.17
CA LYS A 353 18.51 -13.00 -9.14
C LYS A 353 19.39 -12.41 -8.04
N ILE A 354 19.25 -11.12 -7.74
CA ILE A 354 19.97 -10.50 -6.62
C ILE A 354 19.56 -11.20 -5.33
N LEU A 355 18.26 -11.36 -5.09
CA LEU A 355 17.75 -11.99 -3.86
C LEU A 355 18.08 -13.48 -3.79
N GLU A 356 18.05 -14.20 -4.92
CA GLU A 356 18.53 -15.58 -5.01
C GLU A 356 20.00 -15.69 -4.57
N ASN A 357 20.87 -14.81 -5.08
CA ASN A 357 22.30 -14.80 -4.73
C ASN A 357 22.53 -14.37 -3.27
N VAL A 358 21.80 -13.38 -2.76
CA VAL A 358 21.85 -12.95 -1.36
C VAL A 358 21.50 -14.12 -0.43
N MET A 359 20.40 -14.81 -0.73
CA MET A 359 19.97 -15.99 0.03
C MET A 359 21.00 -17.13 -0.08
N ALA A 360 21.50 -17.43 -1.28
CA ALA A 360 22.49 -18.48 -1.50
C ALA A 360 23.83 -18.22 -0.78
N ALA A 361 24.21 -16.94 -0.61
CA ALA A 361 25.37 -16.54 0.17
C ALA A 361 25.11 -16.56 1.71
N GLY A 362 23.92 -16.96 2.13
CA GLY A 362 23.54 -17.06 3.54
C GLY A 362 23.20 -15.73 4.19
N TRP A 363 22.90 -14.68 3.41
CA TRP A 363 22.49 -13.37 3.92
C TRP A 363 20.98 -13.21 3.98
N SER A 364 20.50 -12.54 5.02
CA SER A 364 19.09 -12.19 5.14
C SER A 364 18.71 -11.05 4.19
N THR A 365 17.50 -11.13 3.62
CA THR A 365 16.92 -10.06 2.78
C THR A 365 16.74 -8.75 3.56
N VAL A 366 16.65 -8.79 4.90
CA VAL A 366 16.54 -7.59 5.74
C VAL A 366 17.72 -6.62 5.59
N ASN A 367 18.85 -7.10 5.08
CA ASN A 367 20.05 -6.30 4.88
C ASN A 367 19.97 -5.38 3.67
N VAL A 368 19.10 -5.69 2.70
CA VAL A 368 19.11 -5.06 1.37
C VAL A 368 17.74 -4.48 1.04
N SER A 369 17.74 -3.19 0.75
CA SER A 369 16.63 -2.49 0.11
C SER A 369 16.97 -2.20 -1.35
N PHE A 370 15.97 -1.81 -2.13
CA PHE A 370 16.11 -1.61 -3.57
C PHE A 370 15.55 -0.26 -3.98
N GLY A 371 16.23 0.42 -4.89
CA GLY A 371 15.73 1.59 -5.59
C GLY A 371 15.48 1.23 -7.06
N SER A 372 14.33 1.62 -7.62
CA SER A 372 14.08 1.44 -9.05
C SER A 372 13.49 2.71 -9.66
N GLY A 373 14.04 3.12 -10.80
CA GLY A 373 13.61 4.30 -11.53
C GLY A 373 12.82 3.98 -12.78
N GLY A 374 13.48 4.01 -13.94
CA GLY A 374 12.82 3.83 -15.23
C GLY A 374 12.12 2.47 -15.40
N ALA A 375 12.65 1.39 -14.81
CA ALA A 375 12.00 0.07 -14.85
C ALA A 375 10.70 0.00 -14.02
N LEU A 376 10.60 0.81 -12.97
CA LEU A 376 9.41 0.91 -12.14
C LEU A 376 8.32 1.75 -12.82
N LEU A 377 8.68 2.93 -13.34
CA LEU A 377 7.70 3.94 -13.77
C LEU A 377 7.60 4.20 -15.28
N GLN A 378 8.58 3.87 -16.11
CA GLN A 378 8.64 4.32 -17.52
C GLN A 378 8.74 3.20 -18.56
N ARG A 379 9.41 2.08 -18.26
CA ARG A 379 9.60 0.95 -19.19
C ARG A 379 8.35 0.06 -19.26
N LEU A 380 7.19 0.69 -19.39
CA LEU A 380 5.86 0.09 -19.44
C LEU A 380 5.07 0.79 -20.56
N ASN A 381 4.15 0.07 -21.19
CA ASN A 381 3.23 0.63 -22.17
C ASN A 381 1.84 0.00 -22.02
N ARG A 382 0.84 0.53 -22.72
CA ARG A 382 -0.56 0.03 -22.68
C ARG A 382 -0.65 -1.47 -22.95
N ASP A 383 0.23 -2.00 -23.82
CA ASP A 383 0.25 -3.39 -24.22
C ASP A 383 0.97 -4.31 -23.21
N THR A 384 1.72 -3.78 -22.24
CA THR A 384 2.28 -4.55 -21.12
C THR A 384 1.20 -5.37 -20.41
N GLN A 385 0.00 -4.80 -20.23
CA GLN A 385 -1.19 -5.51 -19.74
C GLN A 385 -2.33 -5.53 -20.76
N LYS A 386 -2.03 -5.38 -22.06
CA LYS A 386 -2.98 -5.41 -23.17
C LYS A 386 -4.31 -4.68 -22.85
N CYS A 387 -4.22 -3.53 -22.18
CA CYS A 387 -5.35 -2.80 -21.62
C CYS A 387 -6.22 -2.23 -22.75
N ALA A 388 -7.50 -2.53 -22.80
CA ALA A 388 -8.36 -2.16 -23.93
C ALA A 388 -9.72 -1.67 -23.47
N PHE A 389 -10.19 -0.61 -24.12
CA PHE A 389 -11.56 -0.13 -24.03
C PHE A 389 -12.35 -0.52 -25.29
N LYS A 390 -13.57 -1.02 -25.18
CA LYS A 390 -14.37 -1.43 -26.35
C LYS A 390 -15.85 -1.22 -26.12
N CYS A 391 -16.56 -0.85 -27.18
CA CYS A 391 -18.01 -0.98 -27.26
C CYS A 391 -18.39 -2.48 -27.29
N SER A 392 -19.37 -2.83 -26.46
CA SER A 392 -19.92 -4.20 -26.36
C SER A 392 -21.43 -4.24 -26.59
N HIS A 393 -22.13 -3.12 -26.46
CA HIS A 393 -23.58 -3.04 -26.63
C HIS A 393 -23.99 -1.66 -27.15
N ALA A 394 -25.05 -1.62 -27.96
CA ALA A 394 -25.68 -0.39 -28.43
C ALA A 394 -27.19 -0.57 -28.64
N VAL A 395 -27.94 0.53 -28.61
CA VAL A 395 -29.36 0.56 -29.00
C VAL A 395 -29.52 1.41 -30.25
N ILE A 396 -29.97 0.79 -31.35
CA ILE A 396 -30.14 1.43 -32.67
C ILE A 396 -31.59 1.25 -33.13
N ASN A 397 -32.30 2.34 -33.41
CA ASN A 397 -33.72 2.33 -33.78
C ASN A 397 -34.59 1.52 -32.79
N GLY A 398 -34.30 1.67 -31.49
CA GLY A 398 -34.98 0.95 -30.41
C GLY A 398 -34.63 -0.53 -30.28
N LYS A 399 -33.70 -1.06 -31.08
CA LYS A 399 -33.25 -2.46 -31.03
C LYS A 399 -31.89 -2.57 -30.38
N GLN A 400 -31.77 -3.47 -29.40
CA GLN A 400 -30.50 -3.84 -28.79
C GLN A 400 -29.61 -4.60 -29.78
N VAL A 401 -28.33 -4.26 -29.83
CA VAL A 401 -27.32 -4.86 -30.69
C VAL A 401 -26.08 -5.17 -29.87
N ASP A 402 -25.66 -6.43 -29.87
CA ASP A 402 -24.36 -6.81 -29.30
C ASP A 402 -23.24 -6.47 -30.28
N VAL A 403 -22.27 -5.70 -29.82
CA VAL A 403 -21.15 -5.21 -30.62
C VAL A 403 -19.91 -6.00 -30.23
N CYS A 404 -19.22 -6.59 -31.21
CA CYS A 404 -17.94 -7.22 -30.96
C CYS A 404 -17.01 -7.17 -32.16
N LYS A 405 -15.71 -7.17 -31.87
CA LYS A 405 -14.67 -7.40 -32.86
C LYS A 405 -14.15 -8.84 -32.73
N HIS A 406 -14.16 -9.56 -33.83
CA HIS A 406 -13.59 -10.91 -33.95
C HIS A 406 -12.63 -10.95 -35.15
N PRO A 407 -11.39 -10.46 -35.02
CA PRO A 407 -10.46 -10.46 -36.14
C PRO A 407 -9.94 -11.88 -36.38
N ILE A 408 -10.19 -12.42 -37.57
CA ILE A 408 -9.82 -13.79 -37.96
C ILE A 408 -8.31 -14.03 -37.82
N THR A 409 -7.50 -12.99 -38.04
CA THR A 409 -6.02 -13.06 -38.00
C THR A 409 -5.43 -12.93 -36.59
N ASP A 410 -6.23 -12.60 -35.58
CA ASP A 410 -5.76 -12.46 -34.19
C ASP A 410 -6.87 -12.78 -33.17
N PRO A 411 -7.15 -14.07 -32.93
CA PRO A 411 -8.22 -14.49 -32.02
C PRO A 411 -8.07 -13.95 -30.58
N GLN A 412 -6.85 -13.59 -30.16
CA GLN A 412 -6.62 -12.99 -28.84
C GLN A 412 -7.23 -11.59 -28.69
N LYS A 413 -7.63 -10.96 -29.80
CA LYS A 413 -8.30 -9.65 -29.81
C LYS A 413 -9.82 -9.75 -29.82
N HIS A 414 -10.39 -10.95 -29.69
CA HIS A 414 -11.83 -11.14 -29.50
C HIS A 414 -12.32 -10.30 -28.31
N SER A 415 -13.32 -9.46 -28.53
CA SER A 415 -13.92 -8.63 -27.48
C SER A 415 -15.19 -9.28 -26.91
N LYS A 416 -15.45 -9.02 -25.64
CA LYS A 416 -16.71 -9.35 -24.96
C LYS A 416 -17.92 -8.72 -25.65
N LYS A 417 -19.10 -9.32 -25.47
CA LYS A 417 -20.38 -8.94 -26.09
C LYS A 417 -21.44 -8.55 -25.06
N GLY A 418 -22.32 -7.63 -25.47
CA GLY A 418 -23.50 -7.24 -24.70
C GLY A 418 -23.18 -6.51 -23.40
N ARG A 419 -24.17 -6.45 -22.51
CA ARG A 419 -23.99 -5.89 -21.15
C ARG A 419 -23.19 -6.87 -20.29
N LEU A 420 -22.28 -6.32 -19.49
CA LEU A 420 -21.33 -7.11 -18.70
C LEU A 420 -21.66 -7.03 -17.21
N CYS A 421 -21.36 -8.11 -16.48
CA CYS A 421 -21.49 -8.19 -15.02
C CYS A 421 -20.28 -8.94 -14.46
N LEU A 422 -19.63 -8.38 -13.43
CA LEU A 422 -18.49 -9.02 -12.77
C LEU A 422 -18.96 -9.70 -11.49
N GLN A 423 -18.68 -10.99 -11.34
CA GLN A 423 -19.11 -11.76 -10.16
C GLN A 423 -17.98 -12.60 -9.57
N ARG A 424 -18.16 -13.03 -8.31
CA ARG A 424 -17.31 -14.05 -7.69
C ARG A 424 -17.51 -15.40 -8.37
N SER A 425 -16.43 -16.13 -8.57
CA SER A 425 -16.45 -17.48 -9.15
C SER A 425 -15.65 -18.46 -8.31
N ALA A 426 -16.26 -19.61 -7.99
CA ALA A 426 -15.57 -20.72 -7.34
C ALA A 426 -14.69 -21.53 -8.31
N SER A 427 -14.91 -21.42 -9.62
CA SER A 427 -14.24 -22.21 -10.66
C SER A 427 -13.23 -21.44 -11.51
N GLN A 428 -13.21 -20.10 -11.44
CA GLN A 428 -12.34 -19.25 -12.26
C GLN A 428 -11.59 -18.21 -11.42
N ASN A 429 -10.39 -18.52 -10.92
CA ASN A 429 -9.48 -17.62 -10.18
C ASN A 429 -10.18 -16.57 -9.27
N GLY A 430 -11.30 -16.93 -8.63
CA GLY A 430 -12.10 -16.05 -7.79
C GLY A 430 -13.09 -15.09 -8.49
N PHE A 431 -12.99 -14.86 -9.81
CA PHE A 431 -13.79 -13.86 -10.55
C PHE A 431 -14.18 -14.31 -11.97
N VAL A 432 -15.37 -13.91 -12.41
CA VAL A 432 -15.84 -14.13 -13.78
C VAL A 432 -16.62 -12.92 -14.29
N THR A 433 -16.37 -12.54 -15.54
CA THR A 433 -17.21 -11.57 -16.27
C THR A 433 -18.23 -12.33 -17.09
N LEU A 434 -19.50 -12.15 -16.75
CA LEU A 434 -20.64 -12.65 -17.51
C LEU A 434 -20.98 -11.64 -18.60
N GLU A 435 -21.22 -12.15 -19.81
CA GLU A 435 -21.49 -11.38 -21.03
C GLU A 435 -22.99 -11.44 -21.39
N GLU A 436 -23.41 -10.69 -22.41
CA GLU A 436 -24.75 -10.79 -23.02
C GLU A 436 -25.90 -10.66 -22.00
N GLY A 437 -25.70 -9.88 -20.93
CA GLY A 437 -26.69 -9.66 -19.88
C GLY A 437 -27.04 -10.89 -19.02
N GLN A 438 -26.24 -11.96 -19.08
CA GLN A 438 -26.50 -13.21 -18.35
C GLN A 438 -26.17 -13.13 -16.85
N GLY A 439 -25.61 -12.01 -16.38
CA GLY A 439 -25.24 -11.82 -14.98
C GLY A 439 -26.40 -11.44 -14.06
N ASP A 440 -26.27 -11.84 -12.80
CA ASP A 440 -27.12 -11.40 -11.70
C ASP A 440 -26.63 -10.04 -11.17
N LEU A 441 -27.39 -8.98 -11.50
CA LEU A 441 -27.03 -7.59 -11.18
C LEU A 441 -26.96 -7.32 -9.68
N GLU A 442 -27.66 -8.08 -8.83
CA GLU A 442 -27.58 -7.96 -7.37
C GLU A 442 -26.24 -8.47 -6.82
N LYS A 443 -25.50 -9.24 -7.62
CA LYS A 443 -24.16 -9.76 -7.29
C LYS A 443 -23.06 -9.07 -8.09
N ASP A 444 -23.38 -8.04 -8.87
CA ASP A 444 -22.40 -7.31 -9.65
C ASP A 444 -21.41 -6.60 -8.72
N LEU A 445 -20.13 -6.86 -8.94
CA LEU A 445 -19.04 -6.27 -8.16
C LEU A 445 -18.67 -4.87 -8.68
N LEU A 446 -19.17 -4.48 -9.86
CA LEU A 446 -19.01 -3.12 -10.37
C LEU A 446 -20.00 -2.18 -9.68
N VAL A 447 -19.47 -1.16 -9.01
CA VAL A 447 -20.28 -0.12 -8.34
C VAL A 447 -20.32 1.14 -9.18
N THR A 448 -21.44 1.87 -9.19
CA THR A 448 -21.51 3.16 -9.88
C THR A 448 -20.61 4.18 -9.17
N VAL A 449 -19.51 4.57 -9.81
CA VAL A 449 -18.53 5.51 -9.25
C VAL A 449 -18.72 6.93 -9.76
N PHE A 450 -19.35 7.10 -10.92
CA PHE A 450 -19.66 8.40 -11.52
C PHE A 450 -21.00 8.36 -12.24
N GLU A 451 -21.78 9.43 -12.09
CA GLU A 451 -23.02 9.62 -12.84
C GLU A 451 -23.29 11.11 -13.06
N ASN A 452 -23.56 11.51 -14.30
CA ASN A 452 -24.06 12.85 -14.67
C ASN A 452 -23.24 14.01 -14.07
N GLY A 453 -21.92 13.96 -14.20
CA GLY A 453 -21.00 14.98 -13.69
C GLY A 453 -20.65 14.86 -12.20
N ARG A 454 -21.14 13.84 -11.48
CA ARG A 454 -20.89 13.67 -10.04
C ARG A 454 -20.06 12.43 -9.76
N LEU A 455 -19.05 12.59 -8.90
CA LEU A 455 -18.36 11.46 -8.27
C LEU A 455 -19.26 10.90 -7.16
N LEU A 456 -19.56 9.61 -7.21
CA LEU A 456 -20.43 8.94 -6.22
C LEU A 456 -19.63 8.14 -5.18
N VAL A 457 -18.40 7.76 -5.51
CA VAL A 457 -17.51 7.03 -4.61
C VAL A 457 -16.13 7.67 -4.64
N ASP A 458 -15.59 7.98 -3.46
CA ASP A 458 -14.27 8.60 -3.28
C ASP A 458 -13.43 7.76 -2.31
N TYR A 459 -12.59 6.89 -2.86
CA TYR A 459 -11.70 6.02 -2.11
C TYR A 459 -10.46 6.76 -1.60
N THR A 460 -10.11 6.54 -0.34
CA THR A 460 -8.83 6.96 0.22
C THR A 460 -7.70 6.03 -0.25
N LEU A 461 -6.47 6.55 -0.27
CA LEU A 461 -5.31 5.71 -0.61
C LEU A 461 -5.14 4.53 0.38
N GLU A 462 -5.55 4.70 1.64
CA GLU A 462 -5.42 3.65 2.65
C GLU A 462 -6.39 2.48 2.40
N GLU A 463 -7.65 2.76 2.05
CA GLU A 463 -8.59 1.70 1.64
C GLU A 463 -8.09 0.95 0.39
N ILE A 464 -7.48 1.67 -0.55
CA ILE A 464 -6.88 1.09 -1.76
C ILE A 464 -5.71 0.17 -1.39
N ARG A 465 -4.83 0.61 -0.50
CA ARG A 465 -3.71 -0.19 0.02
C ARG A 465 -4.18 -1.43 0.73
N GLU A 466 -5.20 -1.30 1.57
CA GLU A 466 -5.80 -2.42 2.28
C GLU A 466 -6.31 -3.46 1.27
N ARG A 467 -7.04 -3.07 0.23
CA ARG A 467 -7.51 -4.00 -0.81
C ARG A 467 -6.38 -4.65 -1.60
N ALA A 468 -5.33 -3.88 -1.92
CA ALA A 468 -4.20 -4.31 -2.74
C ALA A 468 -3.19 -5.19 -1.98
N GLU A 469 -3.22 -5.19 -0.65
CA GLU A 469 -2.22 -5.90 0.15
C GLU A 469 -2.29 -7.42 -0.01
N LEU A 470 -1.12 -8.05 -0.07
CA LEU A 470 -0.97 -9.49 -0.28
C LEU A 470 -1.69 -10.26 0.84
N PRO A 471 -2.55 -11.25 0.52
CA PRO A 471 -3.21 -12.08 1.53
C PRO A 471 -2.22 -12.74 2.50
N ALA A 472 -1.05 -13.17 2.00
CA ALA A 472 0.01 -13.74 2.83
C ALA A 472 0.57 -12.73 3.84
N VAL A 473 0.82 -11.48 3.43
CA VAL A 473 1.25 -10.39 4.32
C VAL A 473 0.19 -10.13 5.39
N LYS A 474 -1.09 -10.01 5.01
CA LYS A 474 -2.20 -9.86 5.96
C LYS A 474 -2.30 -11.02 6.95
N ALA A 475 -2.10 -12.25 6.49
CA ALA A 475 -2.14 -13.44 7.33
C ALA A 475 -0.99 -13.45 8.36
N VAL A 476 0.21 -13.01 7.97
CA VAL A 476 1.34 -12.92 8.91
C VAL A 476 1.13 -11.79 9.94
N LEU A 477 0.65 -10.62 9.50
CA LEU A 477 0.36 -9.49 10.39
C LEU A 477 -0.74 -9.83 11.41
N SER A 478 -1.80 -10.53 10.98
CA SER A 478 -2.88 -10.95 11.88
C SER A 478 -2.44 -12.01 12.89
N LYS A 479 -1.57 -12.96 12.50
CA LYS A 479 -0.96 -13.92 13.45
C LYS A 479 -0.09 -13.22 14.50
N SER A 480 0.69 -12.22 14.08
CA SER A 480 1.55 -11.44 14.98
C SER A 480 0.71 -10.66 15.99
N TYR A 481 -0.38 -10.03 15.56
CA TYR A 481 -1.32 -9.33 16.44
C TYR A 481 -2.00 -10.26 17.44
N ASN A 482 -2.44 -11.45 17.00
CA ASN A 482 -3.04 -12.45 17.88
C ASN A 482 -2.04 -13.05 18.88
N HIS A 483 -0.77 -13.20 18.50
CA HIS A 483 0.28 -13.67 19.40
C HIS A 483 0.60 -12.65 20.49
N VAL A 484 0.73 -11.37 20.12
CA VAL A 484 0.93 -10.27 21.09
C VAL A 484 -0.24 -10.20 22.07
N ASN A 485 -1.48 -10.25 21.58
CA ASN A 485 -2.65 -10.24 22.47
C ASN A 485 -2.72 -11.48 23.38
N ALA A 486 -2.34 -12.66 22.89
CA ALA A 486 -2.29 -13.87 23.71
C ALA A 486 -1.21 -13.79 24.81
N VAL A 487 -0.05 -13.21 24.51
CA VAL A 487 1.05 -12.99 25.48
C VAL A 487 0.66 -11.93 26.51
N THR A 488 -0.01 -10.85 26.10
CA THR A 488 -0.54 -9.85 27.05
C THR A 488 -1.60 -10.46 27.94
N LEU A 489 -2.51 -11.28 27.39
CA LEU A 489 -3.55 -11.95 28.18
C LEU A 489 -2.95 -12.95 29.20
N THR A 490 -1.90 -13.70 28.84
CA THR A 490 -1.24 -14.61 29.78
C THR A 490 -0.44 -13.87 30.85
N ALA A 491 0.20 -12.76 30.50
CA ALA A 491 0.86 -11.89 31.47
C ALA A 491 -0.15 -11.27 32.46
N ASP A 492 -1.29 -10.77 31.97
CA ASP A 492 -2.35 -10.21 32.81
C ASP A 492 -2.98 -11.28 33.72
N VAL A 493 -3.18 -12.52 33.22
CA VAL A 493 -3.68 -13.65 34.02
C VAL A 493 -2.66 -14.09 35.07
N LEU A 494 -1.37 -14.08 34.77
CA LEU A 494 -0.30 -14.37 35.75
C LEU A 494 -0.22 -13.29 36.84
N VAL A 495 -0.32 -12.02 36.47
CA VAL A 495 -0.35 -10.89 37.41
C VAL A 495 -1.61 -10.96 38.29
N LEU A 496 -2.77 -11.25 37.72
CA LEU A 496 -4.01 -11.45 38.47
C LEU A 496 -3.93 -12.67 39.40
N GLY A 497 -3.29 -13.77 38.96
CA GLY A 497 -3.03 -14.95 39.77
C GLY A 497 -2.09 -14.69 40.95
N LEU A 498 -1.02 -13.91 40.73
CA LEU A 498 -0.10 -13.46 41.77
C LEU A 498 -0.78 -12.51 42.77
N CYS A 499 -1.56 -11.54 42.29
CA CYS A 499 -2.33 -10.65 43.14
C CYS A 499 -3.37 -11.42 43.98
N PHE A 500 -4.06 -12.40 43.39
CA PHE A 500 -5.01 -13.25 44.10
C PHE A 500 -4.30 -14.13 45.14
N TRP A 501 -3.14 -14.71 44.79
CA TRP A 501 -2.33 -15.48 45.73
C TRP A 501 -1.80 -14.61 46.88
N MET A 502 -1.32 -13.38 46.64
CA MET A 502 -0.93 -12.45 47.70
C MET A 502 -2.10 -12.05 48.60
N LEU A 503 -3.28 -11.82 48.01
CA LEU A 503 -4.51 -11.51 48.76
C LEU A 503 -4.96 -12.68 49.64
N VAL A 504 -4.93 -13.91 49.12
CA VAL A 504 -5.28 -15.12 49.88
C VAL A 504 -4.22 -15.42 50.95
N SER A 505 -2.94 -15.23 50.64
CA SER A 505 -1.82 -15.43 51.59
C SER A 505 -1.87 -14.44 52.75
N ASN A 506 -2.26 -13.19 52.51
CA ASN A 506 -2.49 -12.19 53.56
C ASN A 506 -3.77 -12.46 54.37
N PHE A 507 -4.78 -13.13 53.78
CA PHE A 507 -5.97 -13.56 54.51
C PHE A 507 -5.70 -14.71 55.49
N TYR A 508 -4.70 -15.57 55.21
CA TYR A 508 -4.32 -16.71 56.07
C TYR A 508 -3.21 -16.40 57.10
N ARG A 509 -2.65 -15.18 57.12
CA ARG A 509 -1.66 -14.74 58.14
C ARG A 509 -2.25 -13.91 59.29
N CYS A 510 -3.57 -13.84 59.43
CA CYS A 510 -4.19 -13.25 60.63
C CYS A 510 -4.34 -14.32 61.72
N GLU A 511 -3.31 -14.52 62.54
CA GLU A 511 -3.47 -15.17 63.85
C GLU A 511 -4.27 -14.26 64.79
N PRO A 512 -5.09 -14.82 65.71
CA PRO A 512 -5.96 -14.04 66.56
C PRO A 512 -5.13 -13.37 67.67
N LEU A 513 -4.88 -12.07 67.53
CA LEU A 513 -4.41 -11.26 68.65
C LEU A 513 -5.53 -11.16 69.69
N GLY A 514 -5.15 -11.51 70.92
CA GLY A 514 -6.02 -11.61 72.09
C GLY A 514 -6.81 -10.33 72.37
N VAL A 515 -8.03 -10.56 72.85
CA VAL A 515 -8.97 -9.54 73.30
C VAL A 515 -8.43 -8.93 74.59
N ASP A 516 -8.17 -7.63 74.58
CA ASP A 516 -8.37 -6.81 75.77
C ASP A 516 -8.92 -5.43 75.40
N ALA A 517 -9.71 -4.90 76.32
CA ALA A 517 -10.71 -3.87 76.10
C ALA A 517 -10.13 -2.46 75.82
N THR A 518 -11.01 -1.64 75.22
CA THR A 518 -10.92 -0.21 74.91
C THR A 518 -10.12 0.18 73.67
N ASP A 519 -10.78 0.19 72.50
CA ASP A 519 -10.87 1.37 71.64
C ASP A 519 -11.76 1.14 70.40
N THR A 520 -12.46 2.20 69.98
CA THR A 520 -13.37 2.28 68.82
C THR A 520 -12.68 1.95 67.49
N PRO A 521 -13.32 1.22 66.54
CA PRO A 521 -12.72 0.97 65.25
C PRO A 521 -12.75 2.23 64.38
N THR A 522 -11.57 2.67 63.95
CA THR A 522 -11.36 3.78 63.01
C THR A 522 -11.82 3.41 61.60
N ALA A 523 -12.29 4.43 60.86
CA ALA A 523 -12.85 4.37 59.50
C ALA A 523 -11.94 3.78 58.40
N GLN A 524 -10.72 3.33 58.74
CA GLN A 524 -9.71 2.87 57.80
C GLN A 524 -9.85 1.38 57.44
N SER A 525 -10.38 0.53 58.34
CA SER A 525 -10.58 -0.90 58.04
C SER A 525 -11.80 -1.17 57.15
N CYS A 526 -12.80 -0.29 57.20
CA CYS A 526 -14.00 -0.37 56.36
C CYS A 526 -13.73 0.11 54.92
N LEU A 527 -12.81 1.08 54.76
CA LEU A 527 -12.42 1.60 53.44
C LEU A 527 -11.70 0.53 52.60
N VAL A 528 -10.75 -0.20 53.20
CA VAL A 528 -9.97 -1.23 52.49
C VAL A 528 -10.86 -2.36 51.96
N LYS A 529 -11.86 -2.82 52.74
CA LYS A 529 -12.79 -3.88 52.29
C LYS A 529 -13.68 -3.44 51.12
N GLN A 530 -14.09 -2.18 51.10
CA GLN A 530 -14.97 -1.64 50.07
C GLN A 530 -14.21 -1.40 48.75
N THR A 531 -13.00 -0.84 48.82
CA THR A 531 -12.15 -0.63 47.64
C THR A 531 -11.73 -1.94 46.96
N THR A 532 -11.53 -3.02 47.72
CA THR A 532 -11.20 -4.35 47.15
C THR A 532 -12.41 -5.01 46.47
N GLN A 533 -13.62 -4.83 46.99
CA GLN A 533 -14.85 -5.33 46.33
C GLN A 533 -15.14 -4.59 45.02
N ASP A 534 -14.94 -3.28 44.98
CA ASP A 534 -15.16 -2.47 43.78
C ASP A 534 -14.15 -2.81 42.67
N LEU A 535 -12.89 -3.10 43.03
CA LEU A 535 -11.86 -3.52 42.08
C LEU A 535 -12.18 -4.90 41.46
N ILE A 536 -12.67 -5.85 42.26
CA ILE A 536 -13.08 -7.18 41.79
C ILE A 536 -14.30 -7.06 40.84
N LEU A 537 -15.26 -6.18 41.15
CA LEU A 537 -16.43 -5.96 40.30
C LEU A 537 -16.06 -5.31 38.96
N ASP A 538 -15.16 -4.31 38.98
CA ASP A 538 -14.74 -3.60 37.76
C ASP A 538 -13.91 -4.52 36.83
N THR A 539 -13.06 -5.39 37.39
CA THR A 539 -12.34 -6.41 36.62
C THR A 539 -13.30 -7.46 36.03
N ALA A 540 -14.31 -7.90 36.78
CA ALA A 540 -15.32 -8.84 36.28
C ALA A 540 -16.17 -8.23 35.14
N VAL A 541 -16.54 -6.96 35.23
CA VAL A 541 -17.28 -6.24 34.18
C VAL A 541 -16.43 -6.08 32.91
N LYS A 542 -15.14 -5.77 33.04
CA LYS A 542 -14.19 -5.69 31.90
C LYS A 542 -13.99 -7.04 31.20
N LEU A 543 -13.90 -8.13 31.97
CA LEU A 543 -13.82 -9.49 31.42
C LEU A 543 -15.11 -9.94 30.72
N THR A 544 -16.26 -9.44 31.17
CA THR A 544 -17.56 -9.75 30.53
C THR A 544 -17.73 -9.00 29.21
N ARG A 545 -17.25 -7.76 29.10
CA ARG A 545 -17.27 -6.98 27.85
C ARG A 545 -16.35 -7.57 26.76
N LEU A 546 -15.20 -8.12 27.14
CA LEU A 546 -14.30 -8.83 26.20
C LEU A 546 -14.93 -10.10 25.60
N ARG A 547 -15.99 -10.64 26.21
CA ARG A 547 -16.74 -11.81 25.70
C ARG A 547 -17.80 -11.44 24.67
N ASP A 548 -18.31 -10.21 24.68
CA ASP A 548 -19.40 -9.77 23.80
C ASP A 548 -18.91 -9.25 22.44
N ASP A 549 -17.64 -8.85 22.32
CA ASP A 549 -17.01 -8.40 21.05
C ASP A 549 -16.47 -9.56 20.18
N GLY A 550 -17.29 -10.59 19.98
CA GLY A 550 -17.15 -11.50 18.83
C GLY A 550 -16.15 -12.65 18.98
N TRP A 551 -16.36 -13.54 19.96
CA TRP A 551 -15.76 -14.89 19.96
C TRP A 551 -16.84 -15.96 19.90
N THR A 552 -17.28 -16.33 18.69
CA THR A 552 -18.05 -17.56 18.48
C THR A 552 -17.16 -18.68 17.94
N LYS A 553 -17.18 -19.80 18.69
CA LYS A 553 -16.63 -21.14 18.41
C LYS A 553 -15.11 -21.32 18.59
N HIS A 554 -14.72 -21.71 19.80
CA HIS A 554 -14.10 -23.02 20.06
C HIS A 554 -14.21 -23.37 21.55
N ARG A 555 -14.72 -24.57 21.86
CA ARG A 555 -14.75 -25.12 23.23
C ARG A 555 -13.32 -25.47 23.64
N MET A 556 -12.73 -24.72 24.57
CA MET A 556 -11.72 -25.27 25.48
C MET A 556 -12.37 -25.45 26.84
N SER A 557 -12.43 -26.70 27.28
CA SER A 557 -12.90 -27.11 28.60
C SER A 557 -11.88 -26.73 29.66
N VAL A 558 -12.20 -25.74 30.50
CA VAL A 558 -11.49 -25.47 31.75
C VAL A 558 -12.04 -26.42 32.82
N PRO A 559 -11.24 -27.22 33.54
CA PRO A 559 -11.76 -28.07 34.61
C PRO A 559 -12.19 -27.22 35.81
N LEU A 560 -13.47 -27.30 36.17
CA LEU A 560 -14.01 -26.79 37.43
C LEU A 560 -13.49 -27.68 38.57
N PHE A 561 -12.50 -27.21 39.32
CA PHE A 561 -12.19 -27.76 40.64
C PHE A 561 -12.95 -26.98 41.71
N MET A 562 -14.17 -27.45 41.99
CA MET A 562 -14.85 -27.25 43.28
C MET A 562 -15.77 -28.45 43.52
N ASP A 563 -15.34 -29.43 44.32
CA ASP A 563 -16.15 -29.88 45.47
C ASP A 563 -15.38 -30.78 46.47
N ARG A 564 -15.76 -30.63 47.74
CA ARG A 564 -15.68 -31.53 48.92
C ARG A 564 -14.33 -32.02 49.47
N THR A 565 -14.02 -31.43 50.63
CA THR A 565 -13.57 -32.06 51.89
C THR A 565 -13.39 -33.59 51.90
N SER A 566 -12.15 -34.06 51.99
CA SER A 566 -11.78 -35.17 52.89
C SER A 566 -10.26 -35.29 53.02
N ARG A 567 -9.84 -35.41 54.28
CA ARG A 567 -8.54 -35.87 54.80
C ARG A 567 -7.78 -36.82 53.85
N ASN A 568 -6.54 -36.48 53.51
CA ASN A 568 -5.35 -37.24 53.91
C ASN A 568 -4.10 -36.63 53.30
N SER A 569 -3.04 -36.70 54.10
CA SER A 569 -1.67 -36.32 53.85
C SER A 569 -0.99 -37.19 52.78
N GLU A 570 0.11 -36.63 52.28
CA GLU A 570 1.24 -37.28 51.61
C GLU A 570 1.25 -37.34 50.07
N ASN A 571 2.37 -36.80 49.56
CA ASN A 571 2.96 -36.91 48.23
C ASN A 571 2.43 -35.97 47.16
N LEU A 572 3.18 -34.88 46.93
CA LEU A 572 3.58 -34.40 45.60
C LEU A 572 4.60 -33.23 45.76
N THR A 573 5.89 -33.57 45.75
CA THR A 573 7.03 -32.66 45.46
C THR A 573 7.98 -33.41 44.52
N PRO A 574 8.32 -32.82 43.35
CA PRO A 574 9.58 -32.07 43.28
C PRO A 574 9.49 -30.83 42.35
N PHE A 575 8.77 -29.79 42.80
CA PHE A 575 8.83 -28.46 42.16
C PHE A 575 9.00 -27.31 43.16
N ALA A 576 8.92 -27.60 44.47
CA ALA A 576 9.02 -26.62 45.55
C ALA A 576 10.46 -26.43 46.09
N GLN A 577 11.47 -26.96 45.41
CA GLN A 577 12.87 -26.92 45.91
C GLN A 577 13.82 -26.13 44.99
N ALA A 578 13.30 -25.46 43.97
CA ALA A 578 14.09 -24.62 43.05
C ALA A 578 13.79 -23.11 43.17
N LEU A 579 12.92 -22.71 44.10
CA LEU A 579 12.51 -21.30 44.30
C LEU A 579 12.96 -20.72 45.64
N ASP A 580 13.60 -21.51 46.51
CA ASP A 580 14.13 -21.05 47.81
C ASP A 580 15.63 -20.67 47.76
N ASP A 581 16.33 -20.98 46.66
CA ASP A 581 17.77 -20.68 46.48
C ASP A 581 18.03 -19.34 45.75
N HIS A 582 17.02 -18.50 45.52
CA HIS A 582 17.16 -17.22 44.82
C HIS A 582 16.66 -15.98 45.58
N VAL A 583 16.39 -16.11 46.89
CA VAL A 583 16.00 -14.97 47.75
C VAL A 583 17.04 -14.65 48.84
N ASN A 584 18.16 -15.37 48.92
CA ASN A 584 19.26 -15.07 49.84
C ASN A 584 20.58 -14.78 49.11
N ALA A 585 20.61 -13.74 48.29
CA ALA A 585 21.85 -13.13 47.81
C ALA A 585 21.57 -11.71 47.29
N ASP A 586 21.23 -10.80 48.20
CA ASP A 586 21.44 -9.36 48.02
C ASP A 586 21.21 -8.66 49.37
N GLU A 587 22.13 -8.91 50.31
CA GLU A 587 22.45 -8.04 51.43
C GLU A 587 23.84 -8.49 51.95
N MET A 588 24.90 -7.84 51.45
CA MET A 588 26.12 -7.45 52.18
C MET A 588 27.20 -6.93 51.21
N ASP A 589 27.60 -5.67 51.46
CA ASP A 589 28.61 -4.79 50.84
C ASP A 589 28.34 -4.13 49.47
#